data_AF-A0A1F4UPU4-F1
#
_entry.id   AF-A0A1F4UPU4-F1
#
_cell.length_a   1.000
_cell.length_b   1.000
_cell.length_c   1.000
_cell.angle_alpha   90.00
_cell.angle_beta   90.00
_cell.angle_gamma   90.00
#
_symmetry.space_group_name_H-M   'P 1'
#
loop_
_entity.id
_entity.type
_entity.pdbx_description
1 polymer ?
#
loop_
_entity_poly.entity_id
_entity_poly.type
_entity_poly.pdbx_seq_one_letter_code
_entity_poly.pdbx_strand_id
1 'polypeptide(L)'
;MDNIYTEIFSNTWQPTINLGDILKIPLVIILVGVLLYSFMLLLKVRILVDTINSEGNFKMKALVSINLFITIFATILGTIIILLG
;
A
#
# COMPACT_ATOMS: atom_id res chain seq x y z
N MET A 1 47.55 -12.12 18.66
CA MET A 1 46.87 -11.85 17.39
C MET A 1 45.34 -11.93 17.51
N ASP A 2 44.78 -11.96 18.73
CA ASP A 2 43.34 -12.11 18.96
C ASP A 2 42.54 -10.79 18.94
N ASN A 3 43.21 -9.64 18.94
CA ASN A 3 42.55 -8.33 19.05
C ASN A 3 42.11 -7.74 17.70
N ILE A 4 42.60 -8.28 16.57
CA ILE A 4 42.28 -7.74 15.23
C ILE A 4 40.90 -8.24 14.77
N TYR A 5 40.55 -9.48 15.12
CA TYR A 5 39.26 -10.07 14.72
C TYR A 5 38.08 -9.44 15.47
N THR A 6 38.26 -9.05 16.73
CA THR A 6 37.25 -8.36 17.54
C THR A 6 36.99 -6.92 17.07
N GLU A 7 38.02 -6.19 16.64
CA GLU A 7 37.88 -4.81 16.12
C GLU A 7 37.21 -4.74 14.73
N ILE A 8 37.35 -5.79 13.91
CA ILE A 8 36.68 -5.87 12.60
C ILE A 8 35.20 -6.24 12.74
N PHE A 9 34.86 -7.11 13.71
CA PHE A 9 33.46 -7.46 14.00
C PHE A 9 32.70 -6.35 14.75
N SER A 10 33.37 -5.51 15.54
CA SER A 10 32.72 -4.38 16.22
C SER A 10 32.39 -3.21 15.28
N ASN A 11 33.04 -3.12 14.11
CA ASN A 11 32.86 -2.02 13.15
C ASN A 11 31.91 -2.33 11.99
N THR A 12 31.42 -3.57 11.85
CA THR A 12 30.70 -3.97 10.62
C THR A 12 29.18 -4.04 10.75
N TRP A 13 28.62 -4.01 11.96
CA TRP A 13 27.16 -4.00 12.15
C TRP A 13 26.78 -3.21 13.40
N GLN A 14 26.82 -1.89 13.29
CA GLN A 14 25.89 -1.07 14.08
C GLN A 14 24.61 -0.98 13.24
N PRO A 15 23.56 -1.76 13.55
CA PRO A 15 22.25 -1.45 13.02
C PRO A 15 21.85 -0.13 13.67
N THR A 16 22.15 0.98 13.02
CA THR A 16 21.51 2.26 13.31
C THR A 16 20.05 2.05 12.89
N ILE A 17 19.25 1.54 13.83
CA ILE A 17 17.84 1.26 13.62
C ILE A 17 17.16 2.62 13.44
N ASN A 18 17.07 3.06 12.19
CA ASN A 18 16.30 4.23 11.83
C ASN A 18 14.83 3.85 11.95
N LEU A 19 14.20 4.24 13.06
CA LEU A 19 12.77 4.00 13.32
C LEU A 19 11.89 4.47 12.15
N GLY A 20 12.30 5.51 11.44
CA GLY A 20 11.64 5.98 10.23
C GLY A 20 11.64 4.93 9.12
N ASP A 21 12.76 4.27 8.87
CA ASP A 21 12.87 3.27 7.80
C ASP A 21 12.11 1.97 8.11
N ILE A 22 12.03 1.60 9.39
CA ILE A 22 11.19 0.47 9.82
C ILE A 22 9.70 0.74 9.65
N LEU A 23 9.26 1.98 9.87
CA LEU A 23 7.85 2.38 9.74
C LEU A 23 7.38 2.44 8.28
N LYS A 24 8.29 2.61 7.32
CA LYS A 24 7.95 2.64 5.88
C LYS A 24 7.37 1.31 5.41
N ILE A 25 7.93 0.18 5.85
CA ILE A 25 7.53 -1.17 5.44
C ILE A 25 6.05 -1.46 5.75
N PRO A 26 5.56 -1.33 7.00
CA PRO A 26 4.14 -1.55 7.31
C PRO A 26 3.23 -0.51 6.64
N LEU A 27 3.70 0.71 6.40
CA LEU A 27 2.94 1.75 5.70
C LEU A 27 2.67 1.37 4.23
N VAL A 28 3.68 0.84 3.53
CA VAL A 28 3.52 0.32 2.17
C VAL A 28 2.56 -0.87 2.16
N ILE A 29 2.65 -1.77 3.13
CA ILE A 29 1.72 -2.92 3.27
C ILE A 29 0.27 -2.44 3.43
N ILE A 30 0.03 -1.42 4.25
CA ILE A 30 -1.30 -0.83 4.43
C ILE A 30 -1.80 -0.23 3.10
N LEU A 31 -0.94 0.49 2.37
CA LEU A 31 -1.30 1.05 1.06
C LEU A 31 -1.74 -0.04 0.07
N VAL A 32 -1.00 -1.15 0.01
CA VAL A 32 -1.36 -2.29 -0.83
C VAL A 32 -2.69 -2.89 -0.38
N GLY A 33 -2.93 -3.01 0.93
CA GLY A 33 -4.21 -3.46 1.48
C GLY A 33 -5.39 -2.57 1.06
N VAL A 34 -5.21 -1.25 1.07
CA VAL A 34 -6.24 -0.28 0.62
C VAL A 34 -6.52 -0.45 -0.87
N LEU A 35 -5.49 -0.65 -1.70
CA LEU A 35 -5.66 -0.90 -3.13
C LEU A 35 -6.44 -2.19 -3.40
N LEU A 36 -6.09 -3.28 -2.71
CA LEU A 36 -6.81 -4.56 -2.81
C LEU A 36 -8.26 -4.43 -2.33
N TYR A 37 -8.51 -3.70 -1.25
CA TYR A 37 -9.86 -3.45 -0.76
C TYR A 37 -10.71 -2.68 -1.78
N SER A 38 -10.14 -1.64 -2.40
CA SER A 38 -10.82 -0.86 -3.43
C SER A 38 -11.15 -1.71 -4.66
N PHE A 39 -10.25 -2.63 -5.04
CA PHE A 39 -10.50 -3.61 -6.10
C PHE A 39 -11.63 -4.58 -5.74
N MET A 40 -11.65 -5.08 -4.50
CA MET A 40 -12.72 -5.95 -4.02
C MET A 40 -14.08 -5.23 -4.01
N LEU A 41 -14.10 -3.96 -3.63
CA LEU A 41 -15.31 -3.13 -3.67
C LEU A 41 -15.83 -2.98 -5.10
N LEU A 42 -14.92 -2.82 -6.08
CA LEU A 42 -15.28 -2.82 -7.50
C LEU A 42 -15.98 -4.11 -7.91
N LEU A 43 -15.39 -5.26 -7.58
CA LEU A 43 -15.98 -6.56 -7.91
C LEU A 43 -17.34 -6.76 -7.25
N LYS A 44 -17.48 -6.44 -5.96
CA LYS A 44 -18.76 -6.55 -5.23
C LYS A 44 -19.85 -5.71 -5.86
N VAL A 45 -19.56 -4.46 -6.20
CA VAL A 45 -20.57 -3.58 -6.80
C VAL A 45 -20.89 -4.00 -8.23
N ARG A 46 -19.91 -4.43 -9.01
CA ARG A 46 -20.17 -4.98 -10.35
C ARG A 46 -21.10 -6.19 -10.27
N ILE A 47 -20.82 -7.16 -9.38
CA ILE A 47 -21.69 -8.33 -9.17
C ILE A 47 -23.09 -7.90 -8.71
N LEU A 48 -23.20 -6.96 -7.78
CA LEU A 48 -24.50 -6.48 -7.29
C LEU A 48 -25.34 -5.82 -8.40
N VAL A 49 -24.68 -5.05 -9.28
CA VAL A 49 -25.36 -4.41 -10.41
C VAL A 49 -25.75 -5.42 -11.49
N ASP A 50 -24.92 -6.42 -11.73
CA ASP A 50 -25.19 -7.43 -12.76
C ASP A 50 -26.23 -8.47 -12.28
N THR A 51 -26.41 -8.65 -10.97
CA THR A 51 -27.39 -9.59 -10.38
C THR A 51 -28.74 -8.94 -10.08
N ILE A 52 -28.76 -7.68 -9.64
CA ILE A 52 -29.99 -6.93 -9.42
C ILE A 52 -30.19 -6.05 -10.65
N ASN A 53 -30.97 -6.56 -11.60
CA ASN A 53 -31.37 -5.86 -12.83
C ASN A 53 -32.26 -4.66 -12.50
N SER A 54 -31.66 -3.63 -11.91
CA SER A 54 -32.32 -2.41 -11.47
C SER A 54 -31.95 -1.29 -12.43
N GLU A 55 -32.96 -0.75 -13.11
CA GLU A 55 -32.88 0.23 -14.22
C GLU A 55 -32.21 1.57 -13.83
N GLY A 56 -31.84 1.78 -12.55
CA GLY A 56 -31.17 2.99 -12.05
C GLY A 56 -29.66 2.87 -11.77
N ASN A 57 -29.03 1.73 -12.07
CA ASN A 57 -27.76 1.35 -11.44
C ASN A 57 -26.47 1.84 -12.15
N PHE A 58 -26.60 2.67 -13.18
CA PHE A 58 -25.44 3.19 -13.94
C PHE A 58 -24.57 4.13 -13.10
N LYS A 59 -25.18 4.92 -12.20
CA LYS A 59 -24.47 5.83 -11.30
C LYS A 59 -23.59 5.08 -10.29
N MET A 60 -24.02 3.92 -9.83
CA MET A 60 -23.28 3.13 -8.84
C MET A 60 -22.03 2.47 -9.46
N LYS A 61 -22.14 1.98 -10.70
CA LYS A 61 -20.99 1.53 -11.51
C LYS A 61 -19.97 2.66 -11.72
N ALA A 62 -20.44 3.87 -12.05
CA ALA A 62 -19.57 5.02 -12.28
C ALA A 62 -18.82 5.47 -11.00
N LEU A 63 -19.54 5.60 -9.88
CA LEU A 63 -18.94 6.00 -8.59
C LEU A 63 -17.85 5.06 -8.12
N VAL A 64 -18.06 3.75 -8.29
CA VAL A 64 -17.08 2.74 -7.92
C VAL A 64 -15.85 2.73 -8.84
N SER A 65 -16.06 2.98 -10.14
CA SER A 65 -14.94 3.15 -11.07
C SER A 65 -14.10 4.39 -10.73
N ILE A 66 -14.74 5.49 -10.34
CA ILE A 66 -14.06 6.72 -9.89
C ILE A 66 -13.29 6.45 -8.59
N ASN A 67 -13.90 5.74 -7.64
CA ASN A 67 -13.25 5.36 -6.39
C ASN A 67 -11.97 4.56 -6.64
N LEU A 68 -12.01 3.57 -7.54
CA LEU A 68 -10.83 2.80 -7.92
C LEU A 68 -9.75 3.71 -8.52
N PHE A 69 -10.12 4.61 -9.42
CA PHE A 69 -9.19 5.54 -10.07
C PHE A 69 -8.51 6.44 -9.04
N ILE A 70 -9.28 7.09 -8.17
CA ILE A 70 -8.75 7.94 -7.09
C ILE A 70 -7.85 7.13 -6.15
N THR A 71 -8.26 5.90 -5.82
CA THR A 71 -7.46 5.02 -4.96
C THR A 71 -6.10 4.73 -5.61
N ILE A 72 -6.06 4.40 -6.90
CA ILE A 72 -4.80 4.17 -7.62
C ILE A 72 -3.89 5.39 -7.55
N PHE A 73 -4.41 6.60 -7.82
CA PHE A 73 -3.63 7.84 -7.71
C PHE A 73 -3.13 8.08 -6.29
N ALA A 74 -4.00 7.92 -5.28
CA ALA A 74 -3.62 8.06 -3.89
C ALA A 74 -2.56 7.03 -3.46
N THR A 75 -2.62 5.81 -4.00
CA THR A 75 -1.65 4.75 -3.70
C THR A 75 -0.29 5.08 -4.34
N ILE A 76 -0.28 5.57 -5.58
CA ILE A 76 0.96 5.98 -6.25
C ILE A 76 1.60 7.16 -5.52
N LEU A 77 0.83 8.21 -5.25
CA LEU A 77 1.30 9.39 -4.52
C LEU A 77 1.76 9.03 -3.10
N GLY A 78 0.99 8.22 -2.37
CA GLY A 78 1.36 7.76 -1.04
C GLY A 78 2.65 6.95 -1.04
N THR A 79 2.85 6.07 -2.03
CA THR A 79 4.10 5.29 -2.16
C THR A 79 5.30 6.20 -2.42
N ILE A 80 5.15 7.20 -3.29
CA ILE A 80 6.20 8.19 -3.56
C ILE A 80 6.57 8.98 -2.30
N ILE A 81 5.57 9.44 -1.53
CA ILE A 81 5.78 10.17 -0.28
C ILE A 81 6.52 9.30 0.75
N ILE A 82 6.14 8.02 0.88
CA ILE A 82 6.76 7.09 1.84
C ILE A 82 8.22 6.80 1.46
N LEU A 83 8.54 6.73 0.17
CA LEU A 83 9.90 6.49 -0.31
C LEU A 83 10.79 7.73 -0.19
N LEU A 84 10.23 8.93 -0.40
CA LEU A 84 10.96 10.20 -0.32
C LEU A 84 11.11 10.72 1.12
N GLY A 85 10.16 10.40 2.00
CA GLY A 85 10.14 10.83 3.40
C GLY A 85 11.01 9.99 4.33
#